data_AF-A0A1D6HAD6-F1
#
_entry.id   AF-A0A1D6HAD6-F1
#
_cell.length_a   1.000
_cell.length_b   1.000
_cell.length_c   1.000
_cell.angle_alpha   90.00
_cell.angle_beta   90.00
_cell.angle_gamma   90.00
#
_symmetry.space_group_name_H-M   'P 1'
#
loop_
_entity.id
_entity.type
_entity.pdbx_description
1 polymer ?
#
loop_
_entity_poly.entity_id
_entity_poly.type
_entity_poly.pdbx_seq_one_letter_code
_entity_poly.pdbx_strand_id
1 'polypeptide(L)'
;MTYSVKWEPTNITFAHRFDVYLDYPFFEHQIHWFSIFNSFMMVIFLTGLVSMILMRTLRNDYAKYARDDDDIETLERDVNEESGWKLVHGDVFRPPCNLVLLSALVGIGTQLAALILLVILLAIIGMLYIGYVNL
;
A
#
# COMPACT_ATOMS: atom_id res chain seq x y z
N MET A 1 29.04 44.73 30.08
CA MET A 1 29.21 43.54 29.23
C MET A 1 30.36 43.83 28.27
N THR A 2 31.56 43.32 28.55
CA THR A 2 32.74 43.57 27.71
C THR A 2 33.04 42.29 26.96
N TYR A 3 32.88 42.30 25.63
CA TYR A 3 33.18 41.15 24.79
C TYR A 3 34.64 41.23 24.34
N SER A 4 35.35 40.10 24.40
CA SER A 4 36.74 39.98 23.98
C SER A 4 36.81 38.97 22.84
N VAL A 5 37.35 39.40 21.70
CA VAL A 5 37.56 38.55 20.52
C VAL A 5 39.03 38.25 20.42
N LYS A 6 39.36 36.96 20.30
CA LYS A 6 40.69 36.49 19.90
C LYS A 6 40.59 35.98 18.47
N TRP A 7 41.39 36.57 17.59
CA TRP A 7 41.46 36.18 16.19
C TRP A 7 42.61 35.18 16.01
N GLU A 8 42.32 34.02 15.42
CA GLU A 8 43.34 33.07 14.99
C GLU A 8 43.42 33.02 13.46
N PRO A 9 44.65 33.05 12.90
CA PRO A 9 44.85 32.96 11.46
C PRO A 9 44.55 31.53 10.98
N THR A 10 43.79 31.41 9.90
CA THR A 10 43.47 30.12 9.28
C THR A 10 44.10 30.01 7.90
N ASN A 11 44.59 28.82 7.54
CA ASN A 11 45.19 28.54 6.22
C ASN A 11 44.18 28.28 5.09
N ILE A 12 42.88 28.28 5.38
CA ILE A 12 41.82 28.05 4.40
C ILE A 12 41.43 29.36 3.71
N THR A 13 41.38 29.35 2.37
CA THR A 13 40.93 30.49 1.57
C THR A 13 39.45 30.76 1.84
N PHE A 14 39.05 32.05 1.82
CA PHE A 14 37.68 32.47 2.14
C PHE A 14 36.61 31.72 1.33
N ALA A 15 36.89 31.41 0.07
CA ALA A 15 36.00 30.67 -0.82
C ALA A 15 35.72 29.23 -0.35
N HIS A 16 36.70 28.54 0.23
CA HIS A 16 36.59 27.13 0.63
C HIS A 16 36.20 26.92 2.10
N ARG A 17 36.00 28.00 2.86
CA ARG A 17 35.59 27.93 4.28
C ARG A 17 34.22 27.28 4.48
N PHE A 18 33.32 27.44 3.52
CA PHE A 18 31.97 26.90 3.59
C PHE A 18 31.87 25.44 3.13
N ASP A 19 32.86 24.93 2.41
CA ASP A 19 32.83 23.58 1.84
C ASP A 19 32.82 22.48 2.92
N VAL A 20 33.42 22.73 4.09
CA VAL A 20 33.37 21.84 5.27
C VAL A 20 31.95 21.64 5.80
N TYR A 21 31.07 22.62 5.61
CA TYR A 21 29.65 22.53 6.00
C TYR A 21 28.77 22.01 4.87
N LEU A 22 29.32 21.92 3.65
CA LEU A 22 28.67 21.41 2.45
C LEU A 22 29.12 19.99 2.11
N ASP A 23 29.73 19.26 3.06
CA ASP A 23 30.07 17.84 2.90
C ASP A 23 28.77 17.00 2.86
N TYR A 24 28.13 17.06 1.70
CA TYR A 24 26.80 16.58 1.33
C TYR A 24 26.62 15.05 1.23
N PRO A 25 27.62 14.22 0.89
CA PRO A 25 27.36 12.82 0.55
C PRO A 25 26.91 11.98 1.76
N PHE A 26 27.20 12.40 2.99
CA PHE A 26 26.78 11.68 4.19
C PHE A 26 25.36 12.06 4.67
N PHE A 27 24.94 13.31 4.48
CA PHE A 27 23.67 13.82 4.98
C PHE A 27 22.52 13.61 4.00
N GLU A 28 22.75 13.69 2.69
CA GLU A 28 21.67 13.62 1.71
C GLU A 28 21.06 12.21 1.61
N HIS A 29 21.88 11.15 1.58
CA HIS A 29 21.37 9.79 1.36
C HIS A 29 20.60 9.22 2.56
N GLN A 30 21.09 9.46 3.78
CA GLN A 30 20.49 8.92 5.01
C GLN A 30 19.18 9.63 5.37
N ILE A 31 19.13 10.95 5.19
CA ILE A 31 17.94 11.76 5.54
C ILE A 31 16.82 11.55 4.51
N HIS A 32 17.14 11.47 3.21
CA HIS A 32 16.13 11.21 2.18
C HIS A 32 15.53 9.80 2.28
N TRP A 33 16.37 8.77 2.45
CA TRP A 33 15.88 7.40 2.57
C TRP A 33 15.03 7.20 3.84
N PHE A 34 15.41 7.86 4.94
CA PHE A 34 14.61 7.88 6.17
C PHE A 34 13.22 8.50 5.96
N SER A 35 13.12 9.61 5.20
CA SER A 35 11.84 10.24 4.86
C SER A 35 10.94 9.34 3.99
N ILE A 36 11.53 8.63 3.03
CA ILE A 36 10.82 7.65 2.19
C ILE A 36 10.27 6.50 3.03
N PHE A 37 11.08 5.95 3.95
CA PHE A 37 10.65 4.89 4.86
C PHE A 37 9.51 5.36 5.77
N ASN A 38 9.61 6.57 6.31
CA ASN A 38 8.59 7.16 7.16
C ASN A 38 7.23 7.28 6.44
N SER A 39 7.21 7.74 5.19
CA SER A 39 5.99 7.81 4.38
C SER A 39 5.45 6.42 4.03
N PHE A 40 6.33 5.47 3.70
CA PHE A 40 5.93 4.09 3.39
C PHE A 40 5.25 3.37 4.58
N MET A 41 5.76 3.57 5.79
CA MET A 41 5.14 3.05 7.01
C MET A 41 3.72 3.58 7.21
N MET A 42 3.49 4.86 6.91
CA MET A 42 2.16 5.48 7.01
C MET A 42 1.17 4.87 6.00
N VAL A 43 1.61 4.56 4.78
CA VAL A 43 0.79 3.89 3.76
C VAL A 43 0.40 2.47 4.19
N ILE A 44 1.33 1.69 4.74
CA ILE A 44 1.03 0.35 5.26
C ILE A 44 0.02 0.44 6.40
N PHE A 45 0.22 1.39 7.30
CA PHE A 45 -0.68 1.59 8.44
C PHE A 45 -2.10 1.93 7.98
N LEU A 46 -2.27 2.88 7.06
CA LEU A 46 -3.57 3.23 6.49
C LEU A 46 -4.21 2.05 5.75
N THR A 47 -3.45 1.33 4.93
CA THR A 47 -3.95 0.16 4.20
C THR A 47 -4.40 -0.94 5.16
N GLY A 48 -3.65 -1.17 6.24
CA GLY A 48 -4.00 -2.11 7.30
C GLY A 48 -5.30 -1.72 8.02
N LEU A 49 -5.48 -0.44 8.35
CA LEU A 49 -6.71 0.05 8.95
C LEU A 49 -7.92 -0.12 8.02
N VAL A 50 -7.77 0.25 6.75
CA VAL A 50 -8.83 0.07 5.74
C VAL A 50 -9.17 -1.41 5.58
N SER A 51 -8.16 -2.28 5.47
CA SER A 51 -8.34 -3.73 5.38
C SER A 51 -9.04 -4.30 6.62
N MET A 52 -8.68 -3.84 7.83
CA MET A 52 -9.32 -4.27 9.07
C MET A 52 -10.80 -3.87 9.12
N ILE A 53 -11.15 -2.65 8.68
CA ILE A 53 -12.54 -2.19 8.58
C ILE A 53 -13.29 -3.08 7.58
N LEU A 54 -12.71 -3.32 6.39
CA LEU A 54 -13.31 -4.17 5.38
C LEU A 54 -13.53 -5.60 5.89
N MET A 55 -12.54 -6.22 6.53
CA MET A 55 -12.65 -7.54 7.13
C MET A 55 -13.73 -7.59 8.21
N ARG A 56 -13.85 -6.54 9.02
CA ARG A 56 -14.88 -6.45 10.06
C ARG A 56 -16.27 -6.37 9.45
N THR A 57 -16.45 -5.56 8.39
CA THR A 57 -17.71 -5.50 7.64
C THR A 57 -18.04 -6.83 6.98
N LEU A 58 -17.07 -7.46 6.31
CA LEU A 58 -17.25 -8.76 5.67
C LEU A 58 -17.61 -9.85 6.67
N ARG A 59 -16.94 -9.92 7.83
CA ARG A 59 -17.27 -10.92 8.87
C ARG A 59 -18.67 -10.72 9.44
N ASN A 60 -19.09 -9.46 9.59
CA ASN A 60 -20.41 -9.12 10.08
C ASN A 60 -21.50 -9.45 9.05
N ASP A 61 -21.25 -9.16 7.77
CA ASP A 61 -22.12 -9.54 6.67
C ASP A 61 -22.20 -11.07 6.54
N TYR A 62 -21.08 -11.78 6.58
CA TYR A 62 -21.05 -13.25 6.53
C TYR A 62 -21.83 -13.89 7.68
N ALA A 63 -21.71 -13.34 8.89
CA ALA A 63 -22.45 -13.81 10.05
C ALA A 63 -23.96 -13.49 9.98
N LYS A 64 -24.36 -12.48 9.20
CA LYS A 64 -25.76 -12.15 8.94
C LYS A 64 -26.34 -13.05 7.87
N TYR A 65 -25.63 -13.26 6.76
CA TYR A 65 -26.04 -14.16 5.69
C TYR A 65 -26.13 -15.62 6.17
N ALA A 66 -25.22 -16.06 7.04
CA ALA A 66 -25.32 -17.41 7.63
C ALA A 66 -26.59 -17.62 8.47
N ARG A 67 -27.13 -16.56 9.07
CA ARG A 67 -28.38 -16.64 9.85
C ARG A 67 -29.62 -16.57 8.94
N ASP A 68 -29.56 -15.73 7.92
CA ASP A 68 -30.60 -15.71 6.87
C ASP A 68 -30.64 -17.07 6.13
N ASP A 69 -29.50 -17.74 5.91
CA ASP A 69 -29.44 -19.12 5.37
C ASP A 69 -30.09 -20.13 6.33
N ASP A 70 -29.82 -20.10 7.64
CA ASP A 70 -30.48 -20.98 8.61
C ASP A 70 -32.02 -20.75 8.64
N ASP A 71 -32.44 -19.49 8.56
CA ASP A 71 -33.86 -19.10 8.52
C ASP A 71 -34.52 -19.50 7.17
N ILE A 72 -33.80 -19.41 6.06
CA ILE A 72 -34.23 -19.88 4.73
C ILE A 72 -34.25 -21.41 4.69
N GLU A 73 -33.31 -22.11 5.32
CA GLU A 73 -33.25 -23.58 5.39
C GLU A 73 -34.46 -24.15 6.15
N THR A 74 -34.97 -23.43 7.17
CA THR A 74 -36.23 -23.80 7.84
C THR A 74 -37.46 -23.60 6.95
N LEU A 75 -37.48 -22.57 6.10
CA LEU A 75 -38.53 -22.34 5.09
C LEU A 75 -38.45 -23.31 3.90
N GLU A 76 -37.23 -23.68 3.49
CA GLU A 76 -36.96 -24.62 2.39
C GLU A 76 -37.20 -26.07 2.80
N ARG A 77 -37.09 -26.42 4.09
CA ARG A 77 -37.45 -27.75 4.60
C ARG A 77 -38.91 -28.11 4.37
N ASP A 78 -39.81 -27.12 4.40
CA ASP A 78 -41.23 -27.31 4.07
C ASP A 78 -41.49 -27.39 2.55
N VAL A 79 -40.51 -27.03 1.72
CA VAL A 79 -40.61 -27.02 0.24
C VAL A 79 -39.82 -28.17 -0.42
N ASN A 80 -38.77 -28.68 0.22
CA ASN A 80 -37.81 -29.67 -0.30
C ASN A 80 -38.22 -31.15 -0.08
N GLU A 81 -39.43 -31.46 0.38
CA GLU A 81 -39.95 -32.85 0.29
C GLU A 81 -40.10 -33.32 -1.17
N GLU A 82 -39.91 -32.43 -2.16
CA GLU A 82 -39.97 -32.71 -3.60
C GLU A 82 -38.61 -32.57 -4.35
N SER A 83 -37.55 -33.24 -3.87
CA SER A 83 -36.33 -33.63 -4.63
C SER A 83 -35.37 -32.54 -5.20
N GLY A 84 -34.47 -32.01 -4.36
CA GLY A 84 -33.54 -30.90 -4.68
C GLY A 84 -32.21 -31.19 -5.41
N TRP A 85 -31.70 -32.42 -5.53
CA TRP A 85 -30.35 -32.67 -6.09
C TRP A 85 -30.20 -32.29 -7.58
N LYS A 86 -31.31 -32.20 -8.32
CA LYS A 86 -31.35 -31.84 -9.74
C LYS A 86 -31.31 -30.33 -10.00
N LEU A 87 -31.53 -29.51 -8.96
CA LEU A 87 -31.48 -28.04 -9.01
C LEU A 87 -30.07 -27.49 -8.69
N VAL A 88 -29.27 -28.23 -7.92
CA VAL A 88 -27.93 -27.80 -7.44
C VAL A 88 -26.92 -27.59 -8.58
N HIS A 89 -27.02 -28.36 -9.67
CA HIS A 89 -26.13 -28.19 -10.83
C HIS A 89 -26.35 -26.84 -11.56
N GLY A 90 -27.53 -26.22 -11.43
CA GLY A 90 -27.81 -24.88 -11.93
C GLY A 90 -27.33 -23.77 -10.98
N ASP A 91 -27.23 -24.08 -9.68
CA ASP A 91 -26.81 -23.15 -8.62
C ASP A 91 -25.30 -22.94 -8.51
N VAL A 92 -24.48 -23.94 -8.88
CA VAL A 92 -23.02 -23.83 -8.91
C VAL A 92 -22.52 -22.72 -9.84
N PHE A 93 -23.33 -22.31 -10.81
CA PHE A 93 -23.03 -21.21 -11.74
C PHE A 93 -23.76 -19.91 -11.42
N ARG A 94 -24.46 -19.77 -10.29
CA ARG A 94 -25.15 -18.51 -9.99
C ARG A 94 -24.12 -17.41 -9.70
N PRO A 95 -24.08 -16.35 -10.52
CA PRO A 95 -23.19 -15.23 -10.31
C PRO A 95 -23.57 -14.53 -8.99
N PRO A 96 -22.65 -14.36 -8.01
CA PRO A 96 -22.98 -13.64 -6.77
C PRO A 96 -23.47 -12.22 -7.08
N CYS A 97 -24.48 -11.74 -6.34
CA CYS A 97 -25.22 -10.50 -6.62
C CYS A 97 -24.35 -9.26 -6.89
N ASN A 98 -23.11 -9.23 -6.38
CA ASN A 98 -22.20 -8.10 -6.51
C ASN A 98 -20.88 -8.45 -7.25
N LEU A 99 -20.91 -9.38 -8.20
CA LEU A 99 -19.75 -9.75 -9.04
C LEU A 99 -19.03 -8.55 -9.66
N VAL A 100 -19.80 -7.55 -10.09
CA VAL A 100 -19.26 -6.34 -10.72
C VAL A 100 -18.38 -5.56 -9.74
N LEU A 101 -18.78 -5.47 -8.47
CA LEU A 101 -18.03 -4.76 -7.43
C LEU A 101 -16.76 -5.52 -7.06
N LEU A 102 -16.84 -6.84 -6.92
CA LEU A 102 -15.68 -7.68 -6.57
C LEU A 102 -14.68 -7.74 -7.72
N SER A 103 -15.16 -7.92 -8.95
CA SER A 103 -14.33 -7.88 -10.17
C SER A 103 -13.71 -6.50 -10.39
N ALA A 104 -14.46 -5.41 -10.18
CA ALA A 104 -13.93 -4.06 -10.28
C ALA A 104 -12.89 -3.78 -9.19
N LEU A 105 -13.12 -4.18 -7.95
CA LEU A 105 -12.18 -3.96 -6.84
C LEU A 105 -10.86 -4.73 -7.06
N VAL A 106 -10.95 -6.01 -7.44
CA VAL A 106 -9.77 -6.83 -7.75
C VAL A 106 -9.07 -6.33 -9.02
N GLY A 107 -9.83 -5.92 -10.04
CA GLY A 107 -9.29 -5.34 -11.27
C GLY A 107 -8.54 -4.04 -11.03
N ILE A 108 -9.12 -3.11 -10.26
CA ILE A 108 -8.49 -1.84 -9.91
C ILE A 108 -7.26 -2.06 -9.03
N GLY A 109 -7.35 -2.99 -8.05
CA GLY A 109 -6.22 -3.33 -7.18
C GLY A 109 -5.04 -3.92 -7.94
N THR A 110 -5.30 -4.85 -8.86
CA THR A 110 -4.26 -5.46 -9.71
C THR A 110 -3.63 -4.46 -10.69
N GLN A 111 -4.43 -3.57 -11.28
CA GLN A 111 -3.94 -2.49 -12.15
C GLN A 111 -3.03 -1.51 -11.39
N LEU A 112 -3.44 -1.08 -10.19
CA LEU A 112 -2.63 -0.21 -9.32
C LEU A 112 -1.33 -0.89 -8.90
N ALA A 113 -1.40 -2.16 -8.48
CA ALA A 113 -0.21 -2.92 -8.09
C ALA A 113 0.78 -3.07 -9.25
N ALA A 114 0.29 -3.37 -10.46
CA ALA A 114 1.12 -3.46 -11.66
C ALA A 114 1.74 -2.11 -12.02
N LEU A 115 0.98 -1.00 -11.92
CA LEU A 115 1.48 0.34 -12.19
C LEU A 115 2.56 0.76 -11.20
N ILE A 116 2.35 0.52 -9.90
CA ILE A 116 3.35 0.81 -8.85
C ILE A 116 4.63 0.02 -9.10
N LEU A 117 4.52 -1.28 -9.39
CA LEU A 117 5.67 -2.13 -9.70
C LEU A 117 6.44 -1.59 -10.92
N LEU A 118 5.72 -1.25 -12.00
CA LEU A 118 6.32 -0.72 -13.22
C LEU A 118 7.04 0.62 -12.98
N VAL A 119 6.45 1.53 -12.20
CA VAL A 119 7.09 2.80 -11.83
C VAL A 119 8.35 2.57 -11.01
N ILE A 120 8.34 1.63 -10.06
CA ILE A 120 9.53 1.28 -9.27
C ILE A 120 10.64 0.73 -10.18
N LEU A 121 10.31 -0.17 -11.11
CA LEU A 121 11.29 -0.71 -12.05
C LEU A 121 11.88 0.40 -12.94
N LEU A 122 11.05 1.29 -13.47
CA LEU A 122 11.51 2.42 -14.28
C LEU A 122 12.37 3.39 -13.46
N ALA A 123 12.06 3.62 -12.18
CA ALA A 123 12.87 4.45 -11.30
C ALA A 123 14.25 3.81 -11.05
N ILE A 124 14.31 2.50 -10.81
CA ILE A 124 15.58 1.77 -10.65
C ILE A 124 16.41 1.82 -11.93
N ILE A 125 15.79 1.57 -13.09
CA ILE A 125 16.47 1.63 -14.39
C ILE A 125 16.94 3.05 -14.70
N GLY A 126 16.13 4.07 -14.42
CA GLY A 126 16.49 5.48 -14.62
C GLY A 126 17.67 5.91 -13.75
N MET A 127 17.67 5.52 -12.46
CA MET A 127 18.80 5.74 -11.56
C MET A 127 20.07 5.04 -12.05
N LEU A 128 19.96 3.79 -12.53
CA LEU A 128 21.07 3.04 -13.09
C LEU A 128 21.62 3.71 -14.36
N TYR A 129 20.75 4.13 -15.28
CA TYR A 129 21.14 4.76 -16.53
C TYR A 129 21.83 6.12 -16.31
N ILE A 130 21.29 6.94 -15.40
CA ILE A 130 21.93 8.20 -15.00
C ILE A 130 23.32 7.95 -14.36
N GLY A 131 23.46 6.87 -13.59
CA GLY A 131 24.74 6.49 -12.98
C GLY A 131 25.80 6.02 -13.98
N TYR A 132 25.41 5.32 -15.04
CA TYR A 132 26.32 4.87 -16.11
C TYR A 132 26.74 5.99 -17.07
N VAL A 133 25.92 7.02 -17.25
CA VAL A 133 26.24 8.17 -18.14
C VAL A 133 27.18 9.18 -17.48
N ASN A 134 27.31 9.16 -16.14
CA ASN A 134 28.19 10.06 -15.38
C ASN A 134 29.54 9.44 -14.97
N LEU A 135 29.90 8.28 -15.53
CA LEU A 135 31.24 7.66 -15.42
C LEU A 135 31.97 7.75 -16.76
#